data_AF-A0A951A9B7-F1
#
_entry.id   AF-A0A951A9B7-F1
#
_cell.length_a   1.000
_cell.length_b   1.000
_cell.length_c   1.000
_cell.angle_alpha   90.00
_cell.angle_beta   90.00
_cell.angle_gamma   90.00
#
_symmetry.space_group_name_H-M   'P 1'
#
loop_
_entity.id
_entity.type
_entity.pdbx_description
1 polymer ?
#
loop_
_entity_poly.entity_id
_entity_poly.type
_entity_poly.pdbx_seq_one_letter_code
_entity_poly.pdbx_strand_id
1 'polypeptide(L)'
;MTEPALGLAGAILLGVALMALLLGPRRSKGRFVDTGLAVGTGLLGLAIGLVVAEQVARSSAASAAAAQPVSAPAATSLPRYVESRLSLQFATDDADPIASGQRNVADWYAFRNSISYVPDAEEKTGKSQDELLKLVSDVSWSWLIVVAFDQPTHYSHLEVNFTGGQLPSYEVTRQDPHYAVIHVEGRIPPGQMEVVASE
;
A
#
# COMPACT_ATOMS: atom_id res chain seq x y z
N MET A 1 12.76 19.60 -32.10
CA MET A 1 11.42 19.26 -32.62
C MET A 1 10.66 18.54 -31.52
N THR A 2 9.40 18.93 -31.39
CA THR A 2 8.47 18.79 -30.26
C THR A 2 8.02 17.36 -29.99
N GLU A 3 8.16 16.85 -28.76
CA GLU A 3 7.31 15.78 -28.18
C GLU A 3 7.59 15.52 -26.67
N PRO A 4 7.18 16.41 -25.76
CA PRO A 4 6.79 16.00 -24.40
C PRO A 4 5.27 16.13 -24.15
N ALA A 5 4.51 16.66 -25.12
CA ALA A 5 3.08 16.94 -24.96
C ALA A 5 2.17 15.70 -25.01
N LEU A 6 2.60 14.60 -25.65
CA LEU A 6 1.79 13.38 -25.79
C LEU A 6 1.64 12.60 -24.47
N GLY A 7 2.66 12.60 -23.61
CA GLY A 7 2.60 11.91 -22.32
C GLY A 7 1.66 12.60 -21.32
N LEU A 8 1.71 13.93 -21.28
CA LEU A 8 0.86 14.75 -20.40
C LEU A 8 -0.59 14.78 -20.90
N ALA A 9 -0.81 14.89 -22.20
CA ALA A 9 -2.15 14.82 -22.80
C ALA A 9 -2.78 13.42 -22.61
N GLY A 10 -1.99 12.35 -22.71
CA GLY A 10 -2.43 10.98 -22.46
C GLY A 10 -2.87 10.74 -21.01
N ALA A 11 -2.09 11.25 -20.04
CA ALA A 11 -2.43 11.14 -18.62
C ALA A 11 -3.69 11.94 -18.24
N ILE A 12 -3.86 13.13 -18.83
CA ILE A 12 -5.06 13.97 -18.62
C ILE A 12 -6.30 13.30 -19.24
N LEU A 13 -6.20 12.76 -20.46
CA LEU A 13 -7.30 12.05 -21.10
C LEU A 13 -7.70 10.77 -20.35
N LEU A 14 -6.73 10.03 -19.81
CA LEU A 14 -7.00 8.85 -18.98
C LEU A 14 -7.68 9.23 -17.67
N GLY A 15 -7.24 10.32 -17.02
CA GLY A 15 -7.86 10.85 -15.80
C GLY A 15 -9.28 11.36 -16.02
N VAL A 16 -9.54 12.04 -17.14
CA VAL A 16 -10.89 12.51 -17.50
C VAL A 16 -11.80 11.34 -17.89
N ALA A 17 -11.29 10.31 -18.57
CA ALA A 17 -12.05 9.11 -18.90
C ALA A 17 -12.45 8.31 -17.65
N LEU A 18 -11.56 8.20 -16.65
CA LEU A 18 -11.84 7.58 -15.35
C LEU A 18 -12.85 8.38 -14.53
N MET A 19 -12.77 9.71 -14.54
CA MET A 19 -13.78 10.59 -13.93
C MET A 19 -15.15 10.44 -14.62
N ALA A 20 -15.20 10.37 -15.95
CA ALA A 20 -16.45 10.20 -16.69
C ALA A 20 -17.12 8.82 -16.44
N LEU A 21 -16.33 7.78 -16.18
CA LEU A 21 -16.81 6.45 -15.79
C LEU A 21 -17.44 6.42 -14.39
N LEU A 22 -16.98 7.31 -13.49
CA LEU A 22 -17.50 7.44 -12.12
C LEU A 22 -18.67 8.43 -12.01
N LEU A 23 -18.81 9.38 -12.96
CA LEU A 23 -19.88 10.38 -13.00
C LEU A 23 -21.06 10.02 -13.92
N GLY A 24 -21.17 8.78 -14.38
CA GLY A 24 -22.33 8.32 -15.17
C GLY A 24 -23.65 8.62 -14.44
N PRO A 25 -24.65 9.24 -15.09
CA PRO A 25 -25.85 9.73 -14.42
C PRO A 25 -26.76 8.56 -14.04
N ARG A 26 -26.55 7.99 -12.86
CA ARG A 26 -27.52 7.09 -12.23
C ARG A 26 -28.63 7.92 -11.63
N ARG A 27 -29.68 8.15 -12.43
CA ARG A 27 -31.00 8.52 -11.92
C ARG A 27 -31.48 7.44 -10.95
N SER A 28 -32.01 7.91 -9.82
CA SER A 28 -33.01 7.26 -8.95
C SER A 28 -32.51 6.73 -7.59
N LYS A 29 -32.75 7.60 -6.60
CA LYS A 29 -33.28 7.36 -5.24
C LYS A 29 -32.45 6.51 -4.28
N GLY A 30 -31.88 7.23 -3.34
CA GLY A 30 -31.64 6.77 -1.98
C GLY A 30 -30.20 6.35 -1.74
N ARG A 31 -29.66 6.83 -0.62
CA ARG A 31 -28.40 6.43 0.03
C ARG A 31 -27.16 7.25 -0.39
N PHE A 32 -26.92 8.30 0.40
CA PHE A 32 -25.64 9.01 0.49
C PHE A 32 -24.64 8.14 1.27
N VAL A 33 -23.97 7.22 0.59
CA VAL A 33 -22.73 6.60 1.05
C VAL A 33 -21.90 6.42 -0.20
N ASP A 34 -20.82 7.21 -0.39
CA ASP A 34 -19.66 6.84 -1.24
C ASP A 34 -18.67 7.99 -1.50
N THR A 35 -18.94 9.24 -1.11
CA THR A 35 -18.02 10.35 -1.43
C THR A 35 -16.78 10.42 -0.53
N GLY A 36 -16.84 9.91 0.70
CA GLY A 36 -15.70 9.96 1.65
C GLY A 36 -14.60 8.93 1.35
N LEU A 37 -15.00 7.71 0.95
CA LEU A 37 -14.08 6.60 0.69
C LEU A 37 -13.31 6.79 -0.64
N ALA A 38 -13.95 7.38 -1.64
CA ALA A 38 -13.34 7.70 -2.93
C ALA A 38 -12.29 8.82 -2.84
N VAL A 39 -12.48 9.80 -1.96
CA VAL A 39 -11.52 10.91 -1.78
C VAL A 39 -10.29 10.46 -0.99
N GLY A 40 -10.47 9.61 0.03
CA GLY A 40 -9.37 9.07 0.83
C GLY A 40 -8.44 8.14 0.04
N THR A 41 -9.01 7.26 -0.78
CA THR A 41 -8.24 6.35 -1.65
C THR A 41 -7.56 7.08 -2.81
N GLY A 42 -8.21 8.11 -3.37
CA GLY A 42 -7.62 8.94 -4.43
C GLY A 42 -6.43 9.78 -3.97
N LEU A 43 -6.49 10.36 -2.77
CA LEU A 43 -5.38 11.16 -2.21
C LEU A 43 -4.19 10.30 -1.80
N LEU A 44 -4.43 9.10 -1.25
CA LEU A 44 -3.35 8.16 -0.90
C LEU A 44 -2.64 7.65 -2.17
N GLY A 45 -3.40 7.34 -3.23
CA GLY A 45 -2.85 6.97 -4.53
C GLY A 45 -2.03 8.09 -5.18
N LEU A 46 -2.47 9.35 -5.04
CA LEU A 46 -1.73 10.53 -5.51
C LEU A 46 -0.43 10.77 -4.72
N ALA A 47 -0.44 10.60 -3.40
CA ALA A 47 0.75 10.77 -2.56
C ALA A 47 1.82 9.71 -2.86
N ILE A 48 1.41 8.45 -3.03
CA ILE A 48 2.29 7.35 -3.43
C ILE A 48 2.85 7.60 -4.84
N GLY A 49 2.00 8.05 -5.78
CA GLY A 49 2.42 8.42 -7.12
C GLY A 49 3.42 9.58 -7.16
N LEU A 50 3.28 10.58 -6.29
CA LEU A 50 4.17 11.75 -6.23
C LEU A 50 5.56 11.38 -5.70
N VAL A 51 5.62 10.55 -4.64
CA VAL A 51 6.88 10.08 -4.05
C VAL A 51 7.66 9.22 -5.06
N VAL A 52 6.96 8.34 -5.79
CA VAL A 52 7.57 7.52 -6.85
C VAL A 52 8.05 8.38 -8.02
N ALA A 53 7.29 9.40 -8.42
CA ALA A 53 7.68 10.30 -9.52
C ALA A 53 8.91 11.17 -9.17
N GLU A 54 9.02 11.67 -7.93
CA GLU A 54 10.22 12.40 -7.50
C GLU A 54 11.47 11.51 -7.45
N GLN A 55 11.34 10.25 -7.05
CA GLN A 55 12.44 9.28 -7.01
C GLN A 55 12.96 8.95 -8.42
N VAL A 56 12.05 8.84 -9.40
CA VAL A 56 12.37 8.60 -10.82
C VAL A 56 12.97 9.86 -11.47
N ALA A 57 12.48 11.05 -11.13
CA ALA A 57 13.04 12.31 -11.60
C ALA A 57 14.45 12.58 -11.05
N ARG A 58 14.70 12.27 -9.76
CA ARG A 58 16.06 12.39 -9.18
C ARG A 58 17.02 11.34 -9.72
N SER A 59 16.56 10.12 -9.97
CA SER A 59 17.37 9.06 -10.61
C SER A 59 17.73 9.41 -12.06
N SER A 60 16.82 10.05 -12.80
CA SER A 60 17.11 10.49 -14.17
C SER A 60 18.02 11.73 -14.23
N ALA A 61 17.90 12.65 -13.27
CA ALA A 61 18.81 13.80 -13.15
C ALA A 61 20.24 13.39 -12.71
N ALA A 62 20.37 12.37 -11.86
CA ALA A 62 21.68 11.80 -11.49
C ALA A 62 22.35 11.05 -12.65
N SER A 63 21.56 10.53 -13.59
CA SER A 63 22.04 9.83 -14.79
C SER A 63 22.52 10.77 -15.91
N ALA A 64 22.06 12.04 -15.91
CA ALA A 64 22.41 13.01 -16.95
C ALA A 64 23.79 13.69 -16.77
N ALA A 65 24.50 13.46 -15.65
CA ALA A 65 25.75 14.15 -15.33
C ALA A 65 27.05 13.38 -15.67
N ALA A 66 26.97 12.16 -16.22
CA ALA A 66 28.15 11.36 -16.58
C ALA A 66 28.16 11.05 -18.08
N ALA A 67 28.78 11.93 -18.87
CA ALA A 67 29.14 11.61 -20.25
C ALA A 67 30.39 10.72 -20.27
N GLN A 68 30.25 9.50 -20.82
CA GLN A 68 31.22 8.57 -21.46
C GLN A 68 31.13 7.12 -20.93
N PRO A 69 31.56 6.09 -21.70
CA PRO A 69 31.41 5.81 -23.13
C PRO A 69 30.37 4.69 -23.37
N VAL A 70 30.04 4.41 -24.63
CA VAL A 70 29.06 3.39 -25.06
C VAL A 70 29.43 2.01 -24.51
N SER A 71 28.73 1.56 -23.47
CA SER A 71 28.75 0.17 -23.01
C SER A 71 27.80 -0.67 -23.88
N ALA A 72 28.24 -1.91 -24.13
CA ALA A 72 27.54 -2.95 -24.87
C ALA A 72 26.06 -3.07 -24.47
N PRO A 73 25.16 -3.54 -25.36
CA PRO A 73 23.73 -3.63 -25.08
C PRO A 73 23.54 -4.37 -23.75
N ALA A 74 22.99 -3.65 -22.76
CA ALA A 74 22.66 -4.22 -21.47
C ALA A 74 21.76 -5.42 -21.73
N ALA A 75 22.28 -6.62 -21.47
CA ALA A 75 21.45 -7.81 -21.49
C ALA A 75 20.33 -7.53 -20.48
N THR A 76 19.09 -7.46 -20.97
CA THR A 76 17.90 -7.35 -20.11
C THR A 76 17.86 -8.64 -19.30
N SER A 77 18.49 -8.63 -18.12
CA SER A 77 18.45 -9.77 -17.22
C SER A 77 17.01 -9.90 -16.75
N LEU A 78 16.32 -10.92 -17.25
CA LEU A 78 15.01 -11.30 -16.73
C LEU A 78 15.13 -11.44 -15.20
N PRO A 79 14.15 -10.93 -14.43
CA PRO A 79 14.19 -11.04 -12.97
C PRO A 79 14.27 -12.52 -12.60
N ARG A 80 15.38 -12.89 -11.98
CA ARG A 80 15.60 -14.24 -11.43
C ARG A 80 15.01 -14.29 -10.03
N TYR A 81 14.66 -15.48 -9.57
CA TYR A 81 14.32 -15.64 -8.16
C TYR A 81 15.52 -15.22 -7.28
N VAL A 82 15.24 -14.36 -6.31
CA VAL A 82 16.17 -13.95 -5.26
C VAL A 82 15.47 -14.20 -3.92
N GLU A 83 16.07 -15.07 -3.11
CA GLU A 83 15.58 -15.36 -1.77
C GLU A 83 15.44 -14.06 -0.98
N SER A 84 14.20 -13.72 -0.62
CA SER A 84 13.86 -12.47 0.06
C SER A 84 13.15 -12.79 1.36
N ARG A 85 13.62 -12.19 2.46
CA ARG A 85 13.10 -12.44 3.80
C ARG A 85 13.09 -11.15 4.62
N LEU A 86 11.96 -10.87 5.25
CA LEU A 86 11.79 -9.84 6.27
C LEU A 86 11.23 -10.48 7.53
N SER A 87 11.79 -10.18 8.69
CA SER A 87 11.18 -10.53 9.97
C SER A 87 10.80 -9.28 10.75
N LEU A 88 9.55 -9.21 11.21
CA LEU A 88 8.99 -8.10 11.97
C LEU A 88 8.54 -8.59 13.35
N GLN A 89 9.11 -8.00 14.41
CA GLN A 89 8.72 -8.27 15.79
C GLN A 89 7.70 -7.23 16.26
N PHE A 90 6.51 -7.69 16.60
CA PHE A 90 5.45 -6.91 17.24
C PHE A 90 5.56 -7.10 18.76
N ALA A 91 5.88 -6.03 19.49
CA ALA A 91 6.04 -6.09 20.95
C ALA A 91 4.71 -5.97 21.69
N THR A 92 3.80 -5.14 21.17
CA THR A 92 2.44 -4.92 21.65
C THR A 92 1.53 -4.62 20.46
N ASP A 93 0.21 -4.72 20.65
CA ASP A 93 -0.80 -4.56 19.60
C ASP A 93 -0.75 -3.21 18.85
N ASP A 94 -0.15 -2.21 19.49
CA ASP A 94 -0.22 -0.80 19.10
C ASP A 94 1.15 -0.16 18.85
N ALA A 95 2.25 -0.90 19.01
CA ALA A 95 3.59 -0.40 18.76
C ALA A 95 4.03 -0.70 17.32
N ASP A 96 4.83 0.20 16.75
CA ASP A 96 5.49 -0.07 15.48
C ASP A 96 6.39 -1.30 15.62
N PRO A 97 6.36 -2.24 14.66
CA PRO A 97 7.20 -3.42 14.74
C PRO A 97 8.67 -3.07 14.58
N ILE A 98 9.54 -3.95 15.06
CA ILE A 98 10.98 -3.84 14.89
C ILE A 98 11.43 -4.91 13.90
N ALA A 99 12.12 -4.50 12.84
CA ALA A 99 12.64 -5.45 11.87
C ALA A 99 13.93 -6.13 12.34
N SER A 100 14.07 -7.40 11.95
CA SER A 100 15.29 -8.20 12.10
C SER A 100 15.43 -9.17 10.92
N GLY A 101 16.62 -9.77 10.75
CA GLY A 101 16.83 -10.86 9.78
C GLY A 101 16.56 -10.52 8.31
N GLN A 102 16.78 -9.27 7.90
CA GLN A 102 16.48 -8.77 6.56
C GLN A 102 17.44 -9.37 5.50
N ARG A 103 16.89 -9.97 4.44
CA ARG A 103 17.62 -10.46 3.25
C ARG A 103 16.89 -10.00 1.98
N ASN A 104 17.63 -9.37 1.08
CA ASN A 104 17.09 -8.74 -0.14
C ASN A 104 15.97 -7.72 0.13
N VAL A 105 16.01 -7.03 1.28
CA VAL A 105 15.05 -5.99 1.65
C VAL A 105 15.82 -4.68 1.75
N ALA A 106 15.49 -3.71 0.90
CA ALA A 106 16.08 -2.38 0.94
C ALA A 106 15.43 -1.53 2.03
N ASP A 107 14.10 -1.61 2.12
CA ASP A 107 13.33 -0.84 3.09
C ASP A 107 11.99 -1.53 3.38
N TRP A 108 11.36 -1.12 4.48
CA TRP A 108 10.05 -1.60 4.86
C TRP A 108 9.30 -0.55 5.67
N TYR A 109 7.98 -0.60 5.58
CA TYR A 109 7.11 0.32 6.28
C TYR A 109 5.93 -0.44 6.87
N ALA A 110 5.51 -0.06 8.07
CA ALA A 110 4.30 -0.57 8.69
C ALA A 110 3.41 0.61 9.07
N PHE A 111 2.27 0.72 8.40
CA PHE A 111 1.30 1.76 8.64
C PHE A 111 0.11 1.18 9.37
N ARG A 112 -0.15 1.67 10.57
CA ARG A 112 -1.35 1.33 11.31
C ARG A 112 -2.47 2.32 10.97
N ASN A 113 -3.63 1.80 10.63
CA ASN A 113 -4.85 2.58 10.49
C ASN A 113 -5.85 2.22 11.60
N SER A 114 -6.50 3.24 12.14
CA SER A 114 -7.59 3.09 13.10
C SER A 114 -8.69 4.07 12.72
N ILE A 115 -9.80 3.56 12.20
CA ILE A 115 -10.96 4.39 11.92
C ILE A 115 -11.80 4.44 13.19
N SER A 116 -11.75 5.55 13.90
CA SER A 116 -12.66 5.80 15.02
C SER A 116 -14.02 6.21 14.49
N TYR A 117 -15.05 5.42 14.81
CA TYR A 117 -16.42 5.77 14.47
C TYR A 117 -16.97 6.78 15.49
N VAL A 118 -17.48 7.91 14.98
CA VAL A 118 -18.19 8.91 15.78
C VAL A 118 -19.66 8.91 15.35
N PRO A 119 -20.56 8.39 16.18
CA PRO A 119 -21.98 8.33 15.83
C PRO A 119 -22.56 9.73 15.69
N ASP A 120 -23.42 9.93 14.71
CA ASP A 120 -24.15 11.19 14.53
C ASP A 120 -25.27 11.36 15.58
N ALA A 121 -25.93 12.51 15.58
CA ALA A 121 -26.98 12.81 16.56
C ALA A 121 -28.22 11.91 16.41
N GLU A 122 -28.51 11.47 15.18
CA GLU A 122 -29.67 10.62 14.87
C GLU A 122 -29.43 9.20 15.36
N GLU A 123 -28.23 8.66 15.13
CA GLU A 123 -27.80 7.34 15.60
C GLU A 123 -27.65 7.25 17.11
N LYS A 124 -27.51 8.40 17.80
CA LYS A 124 -27.50 8.48 19.26
C LYS A 124 -28.89 8.42 19.89
N THR A 125 -29.91 8.78 19.12
CA THR A 125 -31.25 8.98 19.66
C THR A 125 -31.90 7.64 19.99
N GLY A 126 -32.27 7.45 21.26
CA GLY A 126 -32.95 6.24 21.72
C GLY A 126 -32.04 5.03 22.01
N LYS A 127 -30.71 5.15 21.84
CA LYS A 127 -29.75 4.12 22.25
C LYS A 127 -29.36 4.29 23.72
N SER A 128 -29.26 3.18 24.43
CA SER A 128 -28.70 3.15 25.78
C SER A 128 -27.22 3.51 25.79
N GLN A 129 -26.69 3.89 26.95
CA GLN A 129 -25.27 4.23 27.08
C GLN A 129 -24.33 3.08 26.68
N ASP A 130 -24.71 1.83 26.95
CA ASP A 130 -23.95 0.65 26.55
C ASP A 130 -23.99 0.41 25.03
N GLU A 131 -25.11 0.69 24.38
CA GLU A 131 -25.23 0.60 22.91
C GLU A 131 -24.42 1.71 22.23
N LEU A 132 -24.38 2.90 22.82
CA LEU A 132 -23.51 3.99 22.36
C LEU A 132 -22.03 3.65 22.54
N LEU A 133 -21.65 3.07 23.68
CA LEU A 133 -20.28 2.63 23.91
C LEU A 133 -19.86 1.57 22.89
N LYS A 134 -20.73 0.58 22.62
CA LYS A 134 -20.47 -0.44 21.59
C LYS A 134 -20.24 0.18 20.22
N LEU A 135 -21.07 1.14 19.85
CA LEU A 135 -21.00 1.82 18.55
C LEU A 135 -19.70 2.65 18.41
N VAL A 136 -19.28 3.33 19.47
CA VAL A 136 -18.03 4.12 19.51
C VAL A 136 -16.79 3.24 19.63
N SER A 137 -16.93 2.05 20.23
CA SER A 137 -15.83 1.08 20.40
C SER A 137 -15.51 0.28 19.14
N ASP A 138 -16.31 0.42 18.07
CA ASP A 138 -16.10 -0.24 16.78
C ASP A 138 -15.00 0.50 16.00
N VAL A 139 -13.79 0.49 16.56
CA VAL A 139 -12.60 1.01 15.91
C VAL A 139 -12.12 -0.08 14.95
N SER A 140 -12.32 0.14 13.65
CA SER A 140 -11.75 -0.75 12.65
C SER A 140 -10.24 -0.52 12.62
N TRP A 141 -9.48 -1.53 13.04
CA TRP A 141 -8.02 -1.54 13.02
C TRP A 141 -7.54 -2.25 11.76
N SER A 142 -6.49 -1.74 11.14
CA SER A 142 -5.75 -2.49 10.13
C SER A 142 -4.29 -2.08 10.08
N TRP A 143 -3.47 -2.97 9.50
CA TRP A 143 -2.07 -2.73 9.22
C TRP A 143 -1.81 -2.84 7.73
N LEU A 144 -1.00 -1.93 7.20
CA LEU A 144 -0.49 -1.99 5.85
C LEU A 144 1.03 -2.05 5.92
N ILE A 145 1.58 -3.20 5.55
CA ILE A 145 3.01 -3.49 5.58
C ILE A 145 3.53 -3.47 4.15
N VAL A 146 4.46 -2.56 3.87
CA VAL A 146 5.13 -2.44 2.58
C VAL A 146 6.53 -2.98 2.72
N VAL A 147 6.94 -3.85 1.80
CA VAL A 147 8.30 -4.39 1.72
C VAL A 147 8.88 -3.97 0.38
N ALA A 148 10.01 -3.27 0.39
CA ALA A 148 10.76 -2.91 -0.81
C ALA A 148 12.01 -3.79 -0.91
N PHE A 149 12.21 -4.42 -2.07
CA PHE A 149 13.31 -5.33 -2.30
C PHE A 149 14.55 -4.59 -2.82
N ASP A 150 15.73 -5.03 -2.38
CA ASP A 150 17.02 -4.45 -2.78
C ASP A 150 17.36 -4.80 -4.24
N GLN A 151 17.08 -6.04 -4.63
CA GLN A 151 17.16 -6.51 -6.00
C GLN A 151 15.78 -6.95 -6.46
N PRO A 152 15.39 -6.65 -7.72
CA PRO A 152 14.15 -7.14 -8.29
C PRO A 152 14.13 -8.67 -8.23
N THR A 153 13.06 -9.23 -7.67
CA THR A 153 12.90 -10.68 -7.48
C THR A 153 11.65 -11.17 -8.19
N HIS A 154 11.73 -12.33 -8.84
CA HIS A 154 10.55 -13.00 -9.36
C HIS A 154 10.16 -14.13 -8.41
N TYR A 155 8.93 -14.13 -7.91
CA TYR A 155 8.41 -15.11 -6.95
C TYR A 155 6.96 -15.47 -7.30
N SER A 156 6.57 -16.73 -7.15
CA SER A 156 5.18 -17.15 -7.38
C SER A 156 4.28 -16.83 -6.19
N HIS A 157 4.86 -16.84 -4.99
CA HIS A 157 4.12 -16.65 -3.76
C HIS A 157 4.94 -15.87 -2.72
N LEU A 158 4.22 -15.22 -1.81
CA LEU A 158 4.80 -14.48 -0.70
C LEU A 158 4.15 -15.02 0.57
N GLU A 159 4.93 -15.80 1.28
CA GLU A 159 4.52 -16.49 2.49
C GLU A 159 4.59 -15.52 3.67
N VAL A 160 3.47 -15.38 4.36
CA VAL A 160 3.41 -14.64 5.62
C VAL A 160 3.15 -15.64 6.74
N ASN A 161 4.19 -15.92 7.51
CA ASN A 161 4.14 -16.78 8.67
C ASN A 161 4.14 -15.93 9.93
N PHE A 162 3.36 -16.33 10.94
CA PHE A 162 3.29 -15.60 12.20
C PHE A 162 3.43 -16.55 13.38
N THR A 163 4.23 -16.14 14.36
CA THR A 163 4.43 -16.84 15.63
C THR A 163 4.08 -15.91 16.79
N GLY A 164 3.52 -16.43 17.87
CA GLY A 164 3.04 -15.63 19.00
C GLY A 164 1.52 -15.52 19.11
N GLY A 165 0.77 -16.11 18.18
CA GLY A 165 -0.68 -16.16 18.21
C GLY A 165 -1.28 -16.52 16.85
N GLN A 166 -2.57 -16.27 16.69
CA GLN A 166 -3.22 -16.30 15.38
C GLN A 166 -3.08 -14.92 14.73
N LEU A 167 -2.45 -14.86 13.56
CA LEU A 167 -2.48 -13.65 12.76
C LEU A 167 -3.92 -13.38 12.31
N PRO A 168 -4.41 -12.13 12.37
CA PRO A 168 -5.69 -11.78 11.80
C PRO A 168 -5.76 -12.06 10.29
N SER A 169 -6.95 -11.91 9.71
CA SER A 169 -7.13 -12.03 8.26
C SER A 169 -6.15 -11.09 7.55
N TYR A 170 -5.48 -11.60 6.52
CA TYR A 170 -4.53 -10.81 5.75
C TYR A 170 -4.62 -11.13 4.26
N GLU A 171 -4.21 -10.16 3.45
CA GLU A 171 -4.16 -10.27 2.00
C GLU A 171 -2.90 -9.58 1.46
N VAL A 172 -2.25 -10.19 0.48
CA VAL A 172 -1.18 -9.53 -0.28
C VAL A 172 -1.81 -8.73 -1.42
N THR A 173 -2.15 -7.48 -1.13
CA THR A 173 -2.93 -6.60 -2.03
C THR A 173 -2.18 -6.17 -3.30
N ARG A 174 -0.84 -6.16 -3.27
CA ARG A 174 0.01 -5.93 -4.45
C ARG A 174 1.30 -6.74 -4.36
N GLN A 175 1.73 -7.26 -5.51
CA GLN A 175 3.02 -7.90 -5.70
C GLN A 175 3.65 -7.37 -6.98
N ASP A 176 4.88 -6.91 -6.87
CA ASP A 176 5.74 -6.46 -7.96
C ASP A 176 7.17 -6.97 -7.67
N PRO A 177 8.00 -7.19 -8.69
CA PRO A 177 9.38 -7.60 -8.45
C PRO A 177 10.19 -6.68 -7.53
N HIS A 178 9.80 -5.42 -7.38
CA HIS A 178 10.49 -4.43 -6.54
C HIS A 178 9.85 -4.24 -5.17
N TYR A 179 8.57 -4.59 -5.00
CA TYR A 179 7.89 -4.39 -3.72
C TYR A 179 6.65 -5.29 -3.56
N ALA A 180 6.28 -5.51 -2.30
CA ALA A 180 5.04 -6.17 -1.92
C ALA A 180 4.27 -5.35 -0.89
N VAL A 181 2.95 -5.45 -0.90
CA VAL A 181 2.07 -4.81 0.08
C VAL A 181 1.15 -5.84 0.71
N ILE A 182 1.26 -5.98 2.03
CA ILE A 182 0.46 -6.88 2.85
C ILE A 182 -0.52 -6.04 3.67
N HIS A 183 -1.81 -6.33 3.55
CA HIS A 183 -2.85 -5.73 4.36
C HIS A 183 -3.31 -6.76 5.40
N VAL A 184 -3.32 -6.38 6.68
CA VAL A 184 -3.80 -7.21 7.78
C VAL A 184 -4.99 -6.51 8.42
N GLU A 185 -6.13 -7.20 8.47
CA GLU A 185 -7.37 -6.69 9.05
C GLU A 185 -7.42 -6.98 10.54
N GLY A 186 -7.42 -5.93 11.36
CA GLY A 186 -7.44 -6.02 12.81
C GLY A 186 -6.08 -5.69 13.44
N ARG A 187 -6.00 -5.97 14.74
CA ARG A 187 -4.78 -5.78 15.54
C ARG A 187 -3.88 -7.00 15.42
N ILE A 188 -2.60 -6.77 15.13
CA ILE A 188 -1.60 -7.84 15.14
C ILE A 188 -1.19 -8.06 16.60
N PRO A 189 -1.34 -9.27 17.16
CA PRO A 189 -0.94 -9.54 18.54
C PRO A 189 0.59 -9.51 18.71
N PRO A 190 1.12 -9.55 19.95
CA PRO A 190 2.55 -9.64 20.17
C PRO A 190 3.10 -10.93 19.58
N GLY A 191 4.17 -10.84 18.79
CA GLY A 191 4.68 -11.97 18.05
C GLY A 191 5.64 -11.58 16.94
N GLN A 192 6.08 -12.57 16.17
CA GLN A 192 7.03 -12.40 15.09
C GLN A 192 6.37 -12.81 13.78
N MET A 193 6.30 -11.86 12.84
CA MET A 193 5.92 -12.09 11.47
C MET A 193 7.16 -12.35 10.63
N GLU A 194 7.16 -13.42 9.84
CA GLU A 194 8.13 -13.67 8.78
C GLU A 194 7.44 -13.55 7.43
N VAL A 195 8.02 -12.70 6.58
CA VAL A 195 7.61 -12.52 5.18
C VAL A 195 8.70 -13.10 4.31
N VAL A 196 8.37 -14.12 3.52
CA VAL A 196 9.32 -14.84 2.66
C VAL A 196 8.79 -14.91 1.24
N ALA A 197 9.58 -14.50 0.26
CA ALA A 197 9.26 -14.73 -1.14
C ALA A 197 9.66 -16.18 -1.52
N SER A 198 8.76 -16.93 -2.14
CA SER A 198 8.99 -18.31 -2.62
C SER A 198 8.83 -18.43 -4.15
N GLU A 199 9.57 -19.37 -4.75
CA GLU A 199 9.65 -19.55 -6.22
C GLU A 199 8.31 -19.82 -6.89
#